data_AF-A0A139A1S8-F1
#
_entry.id   AF-A0A139A1S8-F1
#
_cell.length_a   1.000
_cell.length_b   1.000
_cell.length_c   1.000
_cell.angle_alpha   90.00
_cell.angle_beta   90.00
_cell.angle_gamma   90.00
#
_symmetry.space_group_name_H-M   'P 1'
#
loop_
_entity.id
_entity.type
_entity.pdbx_description
1 polymer ?
#
loop_
_entity_poly.entity_id
_entity_poly.type
_entity_poly.pdbx_seq_one_letter_code
_entity_poly.pdbx_strand_id
1 'polypeptide(L)'
;MPNQLFVDLQKYPSEPEDSSPEEPWQDTGIEKLWNVGDLSSTKIKRLLRNGVPDHLRKTVWSRTLKLQKLHAFEKDYERALVRIYGADIPANPAPPTFGGRLHRRELFLSKQGWTVVDHILSIIARDYPQVDYCPFIPPLVVVLLHHLETPGDVLGAISVILNASLKHHPDDRWSFFPVYKKDIKVFIQSFGTVLQHQLPKLHSHLQQLEERHTSKRSEPFYARFLTDFFVGVFPFYAVCHVVDSFLLEGFKVLYRYALATLSFNEERILQCMDIDSVVHLFHPLL
;
A
#
# COMPACT_ATOMS: atom_id res chain seq x y z
N MET A 1 -10.62 -9.19 11.72
CA MET A 1 -11.39 -8.22 12.49
C MET A 1 -10.67 -6.90 12.38
N PRO A 2 -11.21 -5.99 11.55
CA PRO A 2 -10.64 -4.66 11.38
C PRO A 2 -10.78 -3.84 12.68
N ASN A 3 -10.04 -2.74 12.76
CA ASN A 3 -10.03 -1.84 13.91
C ASN A 3 -11.40 -1.16 14.05
N GLN A 4 -12.18 -1.62 15.02
CA GLN A 4 -13.57 -1.20 15.21
C GLN A 4 -13.74 0.28 15.59
N LEU A 5 -12.67 0.95 16.04
CA LEU A 5 -12.70 2.39 16.35
C LEU A 5 -12.63 3.24 15.08
N PHE A 6 -11.86 2.78 14.10
CA PHE A 6 -11.50 3.58 12.92
C PHE A 6 -12.20 3.11 11.64
N VAL A 7 -12.78 1.92 11.64
CA VAL A 7 -13.42 1.32 10.47
C VAL A 7 -14.95 1.33 10.62
N ASP A 8 -15.62 1.76 9.57
CA ASP A 8 -17.07 1.66 9.40
C ASP A 8 -17.44 0.21 9.04
N LEU A 9 -17.66 -0.60 10.07
CA LEU A 9 -17.95 -2.04 9.94
C LEU A 9 -19.22 -2.34 9.13
N GLN A 10 -20.14 -1.39 8.99
CA GLN A 10 -21.35 -1.58 8.18
C GLN A 10 -21.04 -1.59 6.69
N LYS A 11 -19.93 -0.97 6.28
CA LYS A 11 -19.49 -0.90 4.89
C LYS A 11 -18.30 -1.80 4.60
N TYR A 12 -17.59 -2.25 5.64
CA TYR A 12 -16.43 -3.11 5.50
C TYR A 12 -16.84 -4.48 4.93
N PRO A 13 -16.28 -4.91 3.79
CA PRO A 13 -16.66 -6.17 3.16
C PRO A 13 -16.12 -7.35 3.98
N SER A 14 -16.90 -8.45 4.04
CA SER A 14 -16.42 -9.71 4.58
C SER A 14 -15.40 -10.34 3.64
N GLU A 15 -14.33 -10.90 4.20
CA GLU A 15 -13.32 -11.67 3.46
C GLU A 15 -13.92 -13.04 3.04
N PRO A 16 -13.71 -13.51 1.79
CA PRO A 16 -14.10 -14.87 1.40
C PRO A 16 -13.42 -15.94 2.28
N GLU A 17 -14.13 -17.00 2.66
CA GLU A 17 -13.60 -18.02 3.59
C GLU A 17 -12.27 -18.65 3.12
N ASP A 18 -12.10 -18.84 1.81
CA ASP A 18 -10.91 -19.47 1.22
C ASP A 18 -9.75 -18.52 0.93
N SER A 19 -9.89 -17.20 1.08
CA SER A 19 -8.83 -16.29 0.65
C SER A 19 -7.62 -16.30 1.58
N SER A 20 -7.81 -16.48 2.90
CA SER A 20 -6.72 -16.49 3.88
C SER A 20 -6.85 -17.68 4.84
N PRO A 21 -6.17 -18.81 4.58
CA PRO A 21 -6.29 -19.99 5.43
C PRO A 21 -5.71 -19.75 6.82
N GLU A 22 -6.46 -20.07 7.88
CA GLU A 22 -6.05 -19.84 9.27
C GLU A 22 -5.13 -20.94 9.82
N GLU A 23 -5.36 -22.21 9.44
CA GLU A 23 -4.62 -23.38 9.93
C GLU A 23 -3.09 -23.20 9.91
N PRO A 24 -2.47 -22.70 8.82
CA PRO A 24 -1.02 -22.52 8.78
C PRO A 24 -0.48 -21.53 9.82
N TRP A 25 -1.30 -20.60 10.31
CA TRP A 25 -0.92 -19.59 11.30
C TRP A 25 -0.99 -20.08 12.74
N GLN A 26 -1.61 -21.25 12.99
CA GLN A 26 -1.71 -21.87 14.32
C GLN A 26 -0.46 -22.70 14.69
N ASP A 27 0.50 -22.83 13.77
CA ASP A 27 1.77 -23.54 13.99
C ASP A 27 2.61 -22.84 15.08
N THR A 28 2.78 -23.50 16.22
CA THR A 28 3.54 -22.99 17.38
C THR A 28 5.00 -22.66 17.08
N GLY A 29 5.58 -23.23 16.03
CA GLY A 29 6.93 -22.93 15.56
C GLY A 29 7.06 -21.52 14.96
N ILE A 30 5.96 -20.87 14.57
CA ILE A 30 5.94 -19.49 14.04
C ILE A 30 6.47 -18.49 15.07
N GLU A 31 6.16 -18.69 16.35
CA GLU A 31 6.58 -17.76 17.42
C GLU A 31 8.09 -17.55 17.47
N LYS A 32 8.86 -18.61 17.21
CA LYS A 32 10.33 -18.54 17.19
C LYS A 32 10.86 -17.76 15.97
N LEU A 33 10.12 -17.76 14.86
CA LEU A 33 10.56 -17.14 13.61
C LEU A 33 10.55 -15.62 13.68
N TRP A 34 9.66 -15.00 14.47
CA TRP A 34 9.60 -13.55 14.63
C TRP A 34 10.87 -12.94 15.22
N ASN A 35 11.69 -13.75 15.88
CA ASN A 35 12.96 -13.32 16.46
C ASN A 35 14.15 -13.48 15.50
N VAL A 36 13.96 -14.11 14.34
CA VAL A 36 15.00 -14.26 13.32
C VAL A 36 15.31 -12.89 12.70
N GLY A 37 16.59 -12.67 12.38
CA GLY A 37 17.07 -11.41 11.78
C GLY A 37 16.39 -11.12 10.45
N ASP A 38 16.43 -12.09 9.54
CA ASP A 38 15.80 -12.03 8.22
C ASP A 38 14.59 -12.98 8.16
N LEU A 39 13.38 -12.42 8.11
CA LEU A 39 12.14 -13.19 7.98
C LEU A 39 11.95 -13.74 6.55
N SER A 40 12.63 -13.16 5.55
CA SER A 40 12.43 -13.51 4.14
C SER A 40 12.97 -14.89 3.78
N SER A 41 13.89 -15.43 4.58
CA SER A 41 14.42 -16.79 4.48
C SER A 41 13.60 -17.83 5.26
N THR A 42 12.51 -17.42 5.91
CA THR A 42 11.67 -18.30 6.74
C THR A 42 10.33 -18.64 6.07
N LYS A 43 9.57 -19.58 6.65
CA LYS A 43 8.21 -19.91 6.18
C LYS A 43 7.23 -18.73 6.28
N ILE A 44 7.52 -17.69 7.09
CA ILE A 44 6.69 -16.49 7.22
C ILE A 44 6.46 -15.83 5.86
N LYS A 45 7.49 -15.76 5.01
CA LYS A 45 7.36 -15.22 3.65
C LYS A 45 6.28 -15.93 2.83
N ARG A 46 6.23 -17.26 2.90
CA ARG A 46 5.22 -18.05 2.19
C ARG A 46 3.83 -17.83 2.81
N LEU A 47 3.74 -17.72 4.13
CA LEU A 47 2.47 -17.47 4.81
C LEU A 47 1.90 -16.09 4.43
N LEU A 48 2.71 -15.04 4.43
CA LEU A 48 2.31 -13.70 3.99
C LEU A 48 1.84 -13.67 2.53
N ARG A 49 2.50 -14.43 1.64
CA ARG A 49 2.09 -14.58 0.23
C ARG A 49 0.76 -15.30 0.04
N ASN A 50 0.38 -16.15 0.99
CA ASN A 50 -0.87 -16.91 0.96
C ASN A 50 -2.02 -16.17 1.66
N GLY A 51 -1.80 -14.94 2.12
CA GLY A 51 -2.79 -14.16 2.83
C GLY A 51 -2.73 -14.33 4.34
N VAL A 52 -2.98 -13.23 5.04
CA VAL A 52 -3.11 -13.18 6.50
C VAL A 52 -4.58 -13.05 6.84
N PRO A 53 -5.15 -13.94 7.66
CA PRO A 53 -6.51 -13.79 8.16
C PRO A 53 -6.73 -12.43 8.81
N ASP A 54 -7.90 -11.88 8.55
CA ASP A 54 -8.30 -10.53 8.90
C ASP A 54 -8.07 -10.15 10.38
N HIS A 55 -8.23 -11.10 11.30
CA HIS A 55 -8.05 -10.91 12.74
C HIS A 55 -6.58 -11.05 13.21
N LEU A 56 -5.71 -11.62 12.37
CA LEU A 56 -4.29 -11.80 12.66
C LEU A 56 -3.43 -10.64 12.13
N ARG A 57 -3.91 -9.87 11.15
CA ARG A 57 -3.14 -8.77 10.52
C ARG A 57 -2.56 -7.78 11.54
N LYS A 58 -3.34 -7.41 12.57
CA LYS A 58 -2.87 -6.60 13.70
C LYS A 58 -1.51 -7.07 14.24
N THR A 59 -1.43 -8.35 14.60
CA THR A 59 -0.25 -8.96 15.21
C THR A 59 0.83 -9.25 14.17
N VAL A 60 0.43 -9.80 13.02
CA VAL A 60 1.36 -10.25 11.96
C VAL A 60 2.08 -9.06 11.33
N TRP A 61 1.37 -7.98 10.99
CA TRP A 61 1.97 -6.77 10.40
C TRP A 61 2.89 -6.07 11.38
N SER A 62 2.46 -5.94 12.65
CA SER A 62 3.28 -5.37 13.72
C SER A 62 4.59 -6.14 13.90
N ARG A 63 4.53 -7.48 13.93
CA ARG A 63 5.71 -8.33 14.08
C ARG A 63 6.60 -8.34 12.84
N THR A 64 6.02 -8.29 11.65
CA THR A 64 6.74 -8.23 10.36
C THR A 64 7.59 -6.96 10.28
N LEU A 65 7.02 -5.81 10.68
CA LEU A 65 7.72 -4.52 10.74
C LEU A 65 8.52 -4.33 12.03
N LYS A 66 8.50 -5.29 12.95
CA LYS A 66 9.19 -5.27 14.25
C LYS A 66 8.83 -4.04 15.10
N LEU A 67 7.56 -3.60 15.09
CA LEU A 67 7.10 -2.39 15.80
C LEU A 67 7.30 -2.45 17.32
N GLN A 68 7.40 -3.64 17.89
CA GLN A 68 7.73 -3.87 19.30
C GLN A 68 9.18 -3.50 19.66
N LYS A 69 10.05 -3.35 18.65
CA LYS A 69 11.46 -2.95 18.83
C LYS A 69 11.66 -1.44 18.71
N LEU A 70 10.65 -0.70 18.25
CA LEU A 70 10.70 0.75 18.19
C LEU A 70 10.70 1.34 19.60
N HIS A 71 11.42 2.44 19.76
CA HIS A 71 11.35 3.20 21.00
C HIS A 71 9.94 3.78 21.17
N ALA A 72 9.48 3.90 22.41
CA ALA A 72 8.13 4.39 22.70
C ALA A 72 7.82 5.75 22.06
N PHE A 73 8.81 6.65 21.99
CA PHE A 73 8.65 7.97 21.40
C PHE A 73 8.41 7.94 19.88
N GLU A 74 8.87 6.89 19.18
CA GLU A 74 8.66 6.74 17.72
C GLU A 74 7.20 6.41 17.38
N LYS A 75 6.44 5.92 18.37
CA LYS A 75 5.02 5.57 18.27
C LYS A 75 4.12 6.49 19.11
N ASP A 76 4.68 7.57 19.66
CA ASP A 76 3.95 8.49 20.53
C ASP A 76 3.14 9.50 19.69
N TYR A 77 1.98 9.03 19.23
CA TYR A 77 1.07 9.80 18.37
C TYR A 77 0.60 11.10 19.01
N GLU A 78 0.23 11.08 20.29
CA GLU A 78 -0.27 12.25 21.01
C GLU A 78 0.83 13.31 21.15
N ARG A 79 2.05 12.90 21.49
CA ARG A 79 3.19 13.83 21.53
C ARG A 79 3.50 14.39 20.15
N ALA A 80 3.40 13.58 19.09
CA ALA A 80 3.61 14.03 17.72
C ALA A 80 2.56 15.08 17.30
N LEU A 81 1.29 14.90 17.70
CA LEU A 81 0.23 15.89 17.50
C LEU A 81 0.54 17.21 18.23
N VAL A 82 0.84 17.15 19.52
CA VAL A 82 1.16 18.33 20.33
C VAL A 82 2.38 19.08 19.78
N ARG A 83 3.39 18.36 19.29
CA ARG A 83 4.56 18.97 18.66
C ARG A 83 4.22 19.80 17.41
N ILE A 84 3.17 19.44 16.68
CA ILE A 84 2.82 20.07 15.40
C ILE A 84 1.76 21.14 15.57
N TYR A 85 0.76 20.90 16.42
CA TYR A 85 -0.39 21.78 16.59
C TYR A 85 -0.41 22.54 17.92
N GLY A 86 0.46 22.18 18.87
CA GLY A 86 0.40 22.73 20.23
C GLY A 86 -0.77 22.15 21.02
N ALA A 87 -1.42 22.99 21.83
CA ALA A 87 -2.56 22.59 22.65
C ALA A 87 -3.86 22.39 21.84
N ASP A 88 -4.00 23.12 20.73
CA ASP A 88 -5.23 23.15 19.93
C ASP A 88 -5.12 22.23 18.70
N ILE A 89 -5.32 20.94 18.93
CA ILE A 89 -5.28 19.93 17.85
C ILE A 89 -6.56 20.04 17.00
N PRO A 90 -6.46 20.32 15.69
CA PRO A 90 -7.62 20.50 14.84
C PRO A 90 -8.38 19.18 14.65
N ALA A 91 -9.72 19.22 14.74
CA ALA A 91 -10.57 18.05 14.45
C ALA A 91 -10.63 17.69 12.95
N ASN A 92 -10.30 18.65 12.08
CA ASN A 92 -10.26 18.48 10.62
C ASN A 92 -8.92 19.03 10.08
N PRO A 93 -7.79 18.35 10.32
CA PRO A 93 -6.50 18.72 9.75
C PRO A 93 -6.52 18.66 8.21
N ALA A 94 -5.68 19.47 7.55
CA ALA A 94 -5.53 19.49 6.10
C ALA A 94 -4.09 19.06 5.71
N PRO A 95 -3.80 17.76 5.62
CA PRO A 95 -2.49 17.28 5.24
C PRO A 95 -2.21 17.52 3.75
N PRO A 96 -0.93 17.55 3.33
CA PRO A 96 -0.61 17.49 1.92
C PRO A 96 -1.05 16.15 1.32
N THR A 97 -1.33 16.14 0.02
CA THR A 97 -1.76 14.93 -0.69
C THR A 97 -0.62 13.98 -1.03
N PHE A 98 0.64 14.39 -0.80
CA PHE A 98 1.85 13.70 -1.24
C PHE A 98 1.86 13.37 -2.75
N GLY A 99 1.13 14.14 -3.56
CA GLY A 99 1.01 13.89 -5.00
C GLY A 99 0.02 12.78 -5.38
N GLY A 100 -0.66 12.17 -4.40
CA GLY A 100 -1.70 11.16 -4.62
C GLY A 100 -3.12 11.71 -4.54
N ARG A 101 -4.10 10.86 -4.82
CA ARG A 101 -5.53 11.13 -4.58
C ARG A 101 -6.17 9.91 -3.94
N LEU A 102 -6.78 10.10 -2.77
CA LEU A 102 -7.52 9.04 -2.09
C LEU A 102 -9.00 9.12 -2.45
N HIS A 103 -9.53 8.01 -2.96
CA HIS A 103 -10.96 7.82 -3.16
C HIS A 103 -11.61 7.46 -1.82
N ARG A 104 -11.80 8.45 -0.94
CA ARG A 104 -12.20 8.24 0.47
C ARG A 104 -13.44 7.37 0.67
N ARG A 105 -14.36 7.35 -0.28
CA ARG A 105 -15.62 6.58 -0.21
C ARG A 105 -15.42 5.07 -0.30
N GLU A 106 -14.34 4.62 -0.93
CA GLU A 106 -14.05 3.20 -1.20
C GLU A 106 -13.15 2.56 -0.12
N LEU A 107 -12.94 3.28 0.99
CA LEU A 107 -11.88 2.98 1.95
C LEU A 107 -12.41 2.80 3.38
N PHE A 108 -13.72 2.62 3.55
CA PHE A 108 -14.39 2.08 4.75
C PHE A 108 -14.00 2.65 6.13
N LEU A 109 -13.30 3.79 6.21
CA LEU A 109 -12.98 4.42 7.49
C LEU A 109 -14.17 5.23 8.03
N SER A 110 -14.31 5.21 9.36
CA SER A 110 -15.20 6.10 10.08
C SER A 110 -14.72 7.56 9.98
N LYS A 111 -15.55 8.53 10.38
CA LYS A 111 -15.14 9.94 10.47
C LYS A 111 -13.89 10.10 11.35
N GLN A 112 -13.86 9.39 12.49
CA GLN A 112 -12.71 9.39 13.38
C GLN A 112 -11.48 8.77 12.73
N GLY A 113 -11.64 7.66 11.99
CA GLY A 113 -10.55 7.05 11.24
C GLY A 113 -9.94 8.01 10.23
N TRP A 114 -10.76 8.76 9.47
CA TRP A 114 -10.27 9.78 8.55
C TRP A 114 -9.53 10.93 9.25
N THR A 115 -10.02 11.40 10.41
CA THR A 115 -9.29 12.40 11.21
C THR A 115 -7.90 11.89 11.61
N VAL A 116 -7.81 10.62 12.05
CA VAL A 116 -6.52 10.00 12.41
C VAL A 116 -5.60 9.88 11.19
N VAL A 117 -6.10 9.45 10.02
CA VAL A 117 -5.30 9.42 8.79
C VAL A 117 -4.76 10.81 8.48
N ASP A 118 -5.60 11.83 8.53
CA ASP A 118 -5.21 13.18 8.15
C ASP A 118 -4.18 13.76 9.14
N HIS A 119 -4.31 13.46 10.43
CA HIS A 119 -3.29 13.77 11.44
C HIS A 119 -1.96 13.04 11.20
N ILE A 120 -1.98 11.73 10.94
CA ILE A 120 -0.77 10.95 10.64
C ILE A 120 -0.07 11.53 9.41
N LEU A 121 -0.81 11.85 8.34
CA LEU A 121 -0.24 12.45 7.15
C LEU A 121 0.39 13.83 7.42
N SER A 122 -0.22 14.65 8.29
CA SER A 122 0.40 15.90 8.73
C SER A 122 1.66 15.68 9.56
N ILE A 123 1.69 14.65 10.41
CA ILE A 123 2.90 14.26 11.15
C ILE A 123 4.02 13.84 10.21
N ILE A 124 3.72 12.95 9.26
CA ILE A 124 4.71 12.47 8.29
C ILE A 124 5.24 13.63 7.43
N ALA A 125 4.39 14.56 6.98
CA ALA A 125 4.82 15.72 6.21
C ALA A 125 5.79 16.62 6.98
N ARG A 126 5.62 16.72 8.30
CA ARG A 126 6.50 17.50 9.17
C ARG A 126 7.82 16.79 9.47
N ASP A 127 7.76 15.49 9.73
CA ASP A 127 8.92 14.69 10.15
C ASP A 127 9.82 14.28 8.97
N TYR A 128 9.25 14.20 7.77
CA TYR A 128 9.94 13.85 6.53
C TYR A 128 9.78 14.94 5.46
N PRO A 129 10.25 16.18 5.69
CA PRO A 129 10.04 17.30 4.78
C PRO A 129 10.68 17.10 3.40
N GLN A 130 11.65 16.19 3.27
CA GLN A 130 12.24 15.79 2.00
C GLN A 130 11.33 14.92 1.12
N VAL A 131 10.24 14.38 1.68
CA VAL A 131 9.26 13.53 0.98
C VAL A 131 8.07 14.39 0.58
N ASP A 132 8.26 15.21 -0.45
CA ASP A 132 7.28 16.18 -0.94
C ASP A 132 6.30 15.61 -1.99
N TYR A 133 6.66 14.49 -2.62
CA TYR A 133 5.86 13.77 -3.60
C TYR A 133 6.10 12.26 -3.45
N CYS A 134 5.18 11.58 -2.78
CA CYS A 134 5.18 10.13 -2.58
C CYS A 134 3.73 9.60 -2.46
N PRO A 135 3.06 9.31 -3.59
CA PRO A 135 1.65 8.95 -3.61
C PRO A 135 1.33 7.61 -2.93
N PHE A 136 2.36 6.82 -2.59
CA PHE A 136 2.26 5.56 -1.85
C PHE A 136 1.84 5.75 -0.38
N ILE A 137 2.18 6.89 0.23
CA ILE A 137 1.99 7.09 1.68
C ILE A 137 0.51 7.15 2.06
N PRO A 138 -0.34 8.01 1.45
CA PRO A 138 -1.74 8.11 1.84
C PRO A 138 -2.51 6.77 1.82
N PRO A 139 -2.47 5.96 0.75
CA PRO A 139 -3.22 4.70 0.71
C PRO A 139 -2.66 3.69 1.72
N LEU A 140 -1.35 3.65 1.91
CA LEU A 140 -0.73 2.75 2.88
C LEU A 140 -1.10 3.10 4.33
N VAL A 141 -1.15 4.40 4.70
CA VAL A 141 -1.64 4.85 6.00
C VAL A 141 -3.06 4.36 6.24
N VAL A 142 -3.94 4.51 5.25
CA VAL A 142 -5.33 4.06 5.33
C VAL A 142 -5.41 2.54 5.54
N VAL A 143 -4.72 1.74 4.73
CA VAL A 143 -4.79 0.27 4.83
C VAL A 143 -4.21 -0.22 6.16
N LEU A 144 -3.11 0.38 6.64
CA LEU A 144 -2.54 0.04 7.95
C LEU A 144 -3.48 0.36 9.10
N LEU A 145 -4.17 1.52 9.06
CA LEU A 145 -5.14 1.92 10.09
C LEU A 145 -6.33 0.98 10.21
N HIS A 146 -6.68 0.25 9.15
CA HIS A 146 -7.74 -0.76 9.21
C HIS A 146 -7.42 -1.92 10.14
N HIS A 147 -6.15 -2.23 10.41
CA HIS A 147 -5.79 -3.44 11.16
C HIS A 147 -4.84 -3.22 12.34
N LEU A 148 -3.96 -2.21 12.28
CA LEU A 148 -3.09 -1.91 13.42
C LEU A 148 -3.88 -1.36 14.60
N GLU A 149 -3.39 -1.63 15.81
CA GLU A 149 -4.11 -1.39 17.07
C GLU A 149 -4.34 0.10 17.34
N THR A 150 -3.27 0.88 17.23
CA THR A 150 -3.25 2.28 17.64
C THR A 150 -2.77 3.17 16.50
N PRO A 151 -3.15 4.46 16.48
CA PRO A 151 -2.55 5.45 15.59
C PRO A 151 -1.02 5.49 15.69
N GLY A 152 -0.48 5.25 16.89
CA GLY A 152 0.96 5.16 17.15
C GLY A 152 1.64 4.00 16.43
N ASP A 153 1.00 2.83 16.35
CA ASP A 153 1.55 1.70 15.58
C ASP A 153 1.52 1.98 14.07
N VAL A 154 0.49 2.67 13.57
CA VAL A 154 0.44 3.13 12.17
C VAL A 154 1.56 4.12 11.88
N LEU A 155 1.76 5.11 12.75
CA LEU A 155 2.86 6.07 12.65
C LEU A 155 4.22 5.35 12.63
N GLY A 156 4.46 4.46 13.60
CA GLY A 156 5.69 3.67 13.67
C GLY A 156 5.92 2.80 12.43
N ALA A 157 4.86 2.17 11.90
CA ALA A 157 4.92 1.38 10.67
C ALA A 157 5.35 2.21 9.46
N ILE A 158 4.73 3.38 9.26
CA ILE A 158 5.09 4.28 8.17
C ILE A 158 6.52 4.82 8.35
N SER A 159 6.93 5.16 9.57
CA SER A 159 8.30 5.58 9.86
C SER A 159 9.33 4.50 9.55
N VAL A 160 9.07 3.23 9.90
CA VAL A 160 9.94 2.10 9.55
C VAL A 160 10.08 1.97 8.03
N ILE A 161 8.97 2.03 7.31
CA ILE A 161 8.92 1.90 5.85
C ILE A 161 9.64 3.07 5.17
N LEU A 162 9.40 4.31 5.59
CA LEU A 162 10.07 5.50 5.06
C LEU A 162 11.57 5.49 5.35
N ASN A 163 11.97 5.18 6.58
CA ASN A 163 13.38 5.08 6.94
C ASN A 163 14.11 4.01 6.12
N ALA A 164 13.46 2.88 5.83
CA ALA A 164 14.00 1.85 4.95
C ALA A 164 14.05 2.27 3.47
N SER A 165 13.07 3.05 3.00
CA SER A 165 13.03 3.57 1.62
C SER A 165 14.00 4.74 1.38
N LEU A 166 14.30 5.52 2.42
CA LEU A 166 15.27 6.62 2.39
C LEU A 166 16.72 6.11 2.44
N LYS A 167 16.95 4.89 2.93
CA LYS A 167 18.28 4.26 2.89
C LYS A 167 18.62 3.90 1.45
N HIS A 168 19.68 4.51 0.93
CA HIS A 168 20.26 4.11 -0.34
C HIS A 168 20.93 2.74 -0.20
N HIS A 169 20.42 1.75 -0.92
CA HIS A 169 21.06 0.44 -1.02
C HIS A 169 21.83 0.35 -2.35
N PRO A 170 23.11 -0.05 -2.34
CA PRO A 170 23.92 -0.17 -3.57
C PRO A 170 23.36 -1.18 -4.58
N ASP A 171 22.77 -2.28 -4.09
CA ASP A 171 22.39 -3.44 -4.90
C ASP A 171 20.87 -3.56 -5.17
N ASP A 172 20.02 -2.85 -4.42
CA ASP A 172 18.57 -2.84 -4.58
C ASP A 172 18.09 -1.38 -4.60
N ARG A 173 17.46 -0.92 -5.69
CA ARG A 173 17.14 0.52 -5.81
C ARG A 173 16.21 1.03 -4.71
N TRP A 174 15.28 0.20 -4.23
CA TRP A 174 14.31 0.57 -3.19
C TRP A 174 14.00 -0.61 -2.28
N SER A 175 13.84 -0.36 -0.99
CA SER A 175 13.35 -1.38 -0.05
C SER A 175 11.84 -1.56 -0.20
N PHE A 176 11.05 -0.49 -0.04
CA PHE A 176 9.58 -0.54 -0.14
C PHE A 176 9.02 0.22 -1.32
N PHE A 177 9.39 1.49 -1.50
CA PHE A 177 9.02 2.29 -2.68
C PHE A 177 9.95 3.50 -2.80
N PRO A 178 10.09 4.09 -4.00
CA PRO A 178 10.75 5.38 -4.16
C PRO A 178 10.01 6.51 -3.40
N VAL A 179 10.77 7.40 -2.79
CA VAL A 179 10.24 8.54 -2.00
C VAL A 179 10.43 9.90 -2.69
N TYR A 180 11.15 9.95 -3.81
CA TYR A 180 11.34 11.17 -4.59
C TYR A 180 10.63 11.09 -5.93
N LYS A 181 10.04 12.20 -6.39
CA LYS A 181 9.31 12.29 -7.66
C LYS A 181 10.05 11.71 -8.87
N LYS A 182 11.35 11.99 -8.98
CA LYS A 182 12.18 11.46 -10.08
C LYS A 182 12.25 9.93 -10.05
N ASP A 183 12.40 9.35 -8.85
CA ASP A 183 12.58 7.91 -8.66
C ASP A 183 11.25 7.18 -8.82
N ILE A 184 10.14 7.82 -8.47
CA ILE A 184 8.77 7.33 -8.73
C ILE A 184 8.54 7.21 -10.24
N LYS A 185 8.94 8.20 -11.04
CA LYS A 185 8.88 8.10 -12.50
C LYS A 185 9.73 6.94 -13.02
N VAL A 186 10.96 6.79 -12.53
CA VAL A 186 11.84 5.67 -12.90
C VAL A 186 11.23 4.34 -12.50
N PHE A 187 10.58 4.27 -11.35
CA PHE A 187 9.88 3.07 -10.87
C PHE A 187 8.70 2.70 -11.76
N ILE A 188 7.86 3.65 -12.16
CA ILE A 188 6.75 3.38 -13.10
C ILE A 188 7.29 2.95 -14.47
N GLN A 189 8.32 3.64 -14.98
CA GLN A 189 8.97 3.29 -16.25
C GLN A 189 9.62 1.90 -16.22
N SER A 190 10.26 1.54 -15.11
CA SER A 190 10.89 0.22 -14.93
C SER A 190 9.85 -0.90 -14.95
N PHE A 191 8.66 -0.66 -14.39
CA PHE A 191 7.55 -1.60 -14.57
C PHE A 191 7.13 -1.71 -16.05
N GLY A 192 7.07 -0.59 -16.78
CA GLY A 192 6.84 -0.59 -18.22
C GLY A 192 7.83 -1.47 -18.99
N THR A 193 9.12 -1.42 -18.64
CA THR A 193 10.15 -2.31 -19.21
C THR A 193 9.91 -3.78 -18.85
N VAL A 194 9.53 -4.08 -17.60
CA VAL A 194 9.15 -5.45 -17.21
C VAL A 194 7.96 -5.93 -18.02
N LEU A 195 6.92 -5.09 -18.18
CA LEU A 195 5.74 -5.41 -18.98
C LEU A 195 6.11 -5.66 -20.44
N GLN A 196 6.99 -4.85 -21.03
CA GLN A 196 7.49 -5.03 -22.38
C GLN A 196 8.20 -6.39 -22.56
N HIS A 197 9.01 -6.81 -21.59
CA HIS A 197 9.73 -8.08 -21.65
C HIS A 197 8.81 -9.29 -21.44
N GLN A 198 7.87 -9.20 -20.51
CA GLN A 198 7.04 -10.34 -20.09
C GLN A 198 5.79 -10.50 -20.97
N LEU A 199 5.17 -9.40 -21.39
CA LEU A 199 3.95 -9.36 -22.20
C LEU A 199 4.11 -8.37 -23.38
N PRO A 200 5.02 -8.63 -24.34
CA PRO A 200 5.39 -7.68 -25.39
C PRO A 200 4.21 -7.27 -26.29
N LYS A 201 3.31 -8.20 -26.59
CA LYS A 201 2.10 -7.94 -27.39
C LYS A 201 1.17 -6.96 -26.68
N LEU A 202 0.87 -7.24 -25.41
CA LEU A 202 0.05 -6.39 -24.56
C LEU A 202 0.68 -5.00 -24.40
N HIS A 203 1.98 -4.93 -24.14
CA HIS A 203 2.70 -3.66 -24.02
C HIS A 203 2.59 -2.81 -25.30
N SER A 204 2.85 -3.40 -26.48
CA SER A 204 2.76 -2.69 -27.76
C SER A 204 1.34 -2.19 -28.03
N HIS A 205 0.32 -3.00 -27.72
CA HIS A 205 -1.08 -2.60 -27.85
C HIS A 205 -1.40 -1.39 -26.95
N LEU A 206 -1.04 -1.45 -25.67
CA LEU A 206 -1.25 -0.36 -24.72
C LEU A 206 -0.54 0.93 -25.13
N GLN A 207 0.68 0.86 -25.66
CA GLN A 207 1.39 2.03 -26.18
C GLN A 207 0.63 2.68 -27.35
N GLN A 208 0.14 1.88 -28.30
CA GLN A 208 -0.65 2.39 -29.42
C GLN A 208 -1.95 3.05 -28.95
N LEU A 209 -2.62 2.50 -27.94
CA LEU A 209 -3.83 3.09 -27.37
C LEU A 209 -3.55 4.44 -26.68
N GLU A 210 -2.48 4.51 -25.87
CA GLU A 210 -2.07 5.75 -25.19
C GLU A 210 -1.63 6.83 -26.19
N GLU A 211 -0.96 6.47 -27.29
CA GLU A 211 -0.54 7.42 -28.35
C GLU A 211 -1.72 8.01 -29.13
N ARG A 212 -2.78 7.21 -29.35
CA ARG A 212 -4.01 7.66 -30.05
C ARG A 212 -4.92 8.50 -29.15
N HIS A 213 -4.75 8.44 -27.84
CA HIS A 213 -5.62 9.13 -26.91
C HIS A 213 -5.44 10.65 -27.01
N THR A 214 -6.55 11.37 -27.25
CA THR A 214 -6.55 12.81 -27.54
C THR A 214 -5.98 13.66 -26.40
N SER A 215 -6.12 13.19 -25.15
CA SER A 215 -5.55 13.84 -23.98
C SER A 215 -4.31 13.06 -23.51
N LYS A 216 -3.10 13.56 -23.77
CA LYS A 216 -1.89 12.91 -23.26
C LYS A 216 -1.95 12.82 -21.73
N ARG A 217 -2.05 11.59 -21.21
CA ARG A 217 -1.95 11.34 -19.78
C ARG A 217 -0.51 11.62 -19.34
N SER A 218 -0.35 12.18 -18.13
CA SER A 218 0.98 12.46 -17.59
C SER A 218 1.75 11.18 -17.22
N GLU A 219 1.02 10.08 -17.00
CA GLU A 219 1.54 8.78 -16.58
C GLU A 219 0.73 7.67 -17.25
N PRO A 220 1.31 6.47 -17.46
CA PRO A 220 0.58 5.31 -17.97
C PRO A 220 -0.61 4.94 -17.08
N PHE A 221 -1.69 4.41 -17.64
CA PHE A 221 -2.90 4.07 -16.85
C PHE A 221 -2.62 3.18 -15.62
N TYR A 222 -1.68 2.23 -15.74
CA TYR A 222 -1.32 1.29 -14.67
C TYR A 222 -0.48 1.93 -13.54
N ALA A 223 -0.04 3.18 -13.66
CA ALA A 223 0.76 3.85 -12.63
C ALA A 223 0.04 3.82 -11.28
N ARG A 224 -1.28 4.05 -11.29
CA ARG A 224 -2.14 4.02 -10.10
C ARG A 224 -2.25 2.65 -9.45
N PHE A 225 -2.09 1.56 -10.21
CA PHE A 225 -2.09 0.21 -9.63
C PHE A 225 -0.97 0.10 -8.60
N LEU A 226 0.19 0.67 -8.94
CA LEU A 226 1.38 0.64 -8.12
C LEU A 226 1.31 1.67 -6.99
N THR A 227 0.95 2.93 -7.28
CA THR A 227 0.96 4.00 -6.28
C THR A 227 -0.15 3.90 -5.26
N ASP A 228 -1.31 3.37 -5.67
CA ASP A 228 -2.50 3.30 -4.81
C ASP A 228 -2.66 1.92 -4.17
N PHE A 229 -1.66 1.04 -4.27
CA PHE A 229 -1.74 -0.35 -3.77
C PHE A 229 -2.98 -1.09 -4.28
N PHE A 230 -3.35 -0.86 -5.55
CA PHE A 230 -4.55 -1.42 -6.19
C PHE A 230 -5.88 -1.03 -5.54
N VAL A 231 -5.91 0.01 -4.69
CA VAL A 231 -7.17 0.60 -4.21
C VAL A 231 -7.99 1.11 -5.42
N GLY A 232 -9.28 0.77 -5.43
CA GLY A 232 -10.19 1.07 -6.54
C GLY A 232 -10.04 0.14 -7.75
N VAL A 233 -9.07 -0.78 -7.73
CA VAL A 233 -8.87 -1.82 -8.75
C VAL A 233 -9.25 -3.19 -8.20
N PHE A 234 -8.83 -3.46 -6.96
CA PHE A 234 -9.12 -4.70 -6.24
C PHE A 234 -10.17 -4.47 -5.14
N PRO A 235 -10.97 -5.50 -4.80
CA PRO A 235 -11.72 -5.48 -3.55
C PRO A 235 -10.77 -5.33 -2.36
N PHE A 236 -11.24 -4.72 -1.29
CA PHE A 236 -10.37 -4.32 -0.17
C PHE A 236 -9.60 -5.48 0.47
N TYR A 237 -10.22 -6.66 0.60
CA TYR A 237 -9.51 -7.84 1.13
C TYR A 237 -8.28 -8.15 0.26
N ALA A 238 -8.39 -8.11 -1.07
CA ALA A 238 -7.26 -8.36 -1.96
C ALA A 238 -6.20 -7.24 -1.88
N VAL A 239 -6.58 -6.00 -1.60
CA VAL A 239 -5.62 -4.92 -1.25
C VAL A 239 -4.85 -5.28 0.02
N CYS A 240 -5.51 -5.80 1.06
CA CYS A 240 -4.83 -6.27 2.27
C CYS A 240 -3.83 -7.40 1.97
N HIS A 241 -4.15 -8.32 1.05
CA HIS A 241 -3.22 -9.38 0.62
C HIS A 241 -1.97 -8.84 -0.09
N VAL A 242 -2.14 -7.79 -0.91
CA VAL A 242 -0.98 -7.08 -1.48
C VAL A 242 -0.11 -6.54 -0.35
N VAL A 243 -0.72 -5.92 0.67
CA VAL A 243 0.01 -5.36 1.81
C VAL A 243 0.67 -6.46 2.66
N ASP A 244 0.02 -7.60 2.89
CA ASP A 244 0.57 -8.75 3.64
C ASP A 244 1.97 -9.12 3.11
N SER A 245 2.09 -9.30 1.79
CA SER A 245 3.37 -9.61 1.15
C SER A 245 4.31 -8.41 1.11
N PHE A 246 3.78 -7.21 0.84
CA PHE A 246 4.56 -5.98 0.69
C PHE A 246 5.32 -5.61 1.96
N LEU A 247 4.73 -5.82 3.15
CA LEU A 247 5.37 -5.47 4.42
C LEU A 247 6.68 -6.24 4.68
N LEU A 248 6.89 -7.38 4.02
CA LEU A 248 8.14 -8.14 4.10
C LEU A 248 9.02 -7.99 2.85
N GLU A 249 8.44 -8.02 1.66
CA GLU A 249 9.18 -8.11 0.40
C GLU A 249 9.29 -6.79 -0.37
N GLY A 250 8.57 -5.76 0.07
CA GLY A 250 8.64 -4.42 -0.47
C GLY A 250 8.18 -4.29 -1.93
N PHE A 251 8.82 -3.38 -2.68
CA PHE A 251 8.31 -2.88 -3.95
C PHE A 251 8.06 -3.95 -5.01
N LYS A 252 8.83 -5.05 -4.98
CA LYS A 252 8.76 -6.16 -5.95
C LYS A 252 7.37 -6.80 -5.94
N VAL A 253 6.65 -6.74 -4.81
CA VAL A 253 5.27 -7.21 -4.69
C VAL A 253 4.36 -6.43 -5.64
N LEU A 254 4.46 -5.10 -5.66
CA LEU A 254 3.61 -4.26 -6.51
C LEU A 254 3.76 -4.60 -7.99
N TYR A 255 4.99 -4.87 -8.46
CA TYR A 255 5.24 -5.31 -9.84
C TYR A 255 4.63 -6.67 -10.13
N ARG A 256 4.77 -7.64 -9.21
CA ARG A 256 4.22 -8.98 -9.41
C ARG A 256 2.70 -8.95 -9.52
N TYR A 257 2.02 -8.22 -8.63
CA TYR A 257 0.58 -8.06 -8.70
C TYR A 257 0.15 -7.31 -9.96
N ALA A 258 0.82 -6.21 -10.34
CA ALA A 258 0.45 -5.47 -11.54
C ALA A 258 0.65 -6.30 -12.82
N LEU A 259 1.74 -7.07 -12.91
CA LEU A 259 1.98 -7.96 -14.05
C LEU A 259 0.93 -9.08 -14.10
N ALA A 260 0.60 -9.69 -12.95
CA ALA A 260 -0.43 -10.72 -12.86
C ALA A 260 -1.81 -10.18 -13.26
N THR A 261 -2.18 -8.98 -12.78
CA THR A 261 -3.43 -8.31 -13.15
C THR A 261 -3.55 -8.06 -14.64
N LEU A 262 -2.47 -7.57 -15.26
CA LEU A 262 -2.44 -7.30 -16.70
C LEU A 262 -2.44 -8.60 -17.53
N SER A 263 -1.69 -9.61 -17.10
CA SER A 263 -1.67 -10.92 -17.74
C SER A 263 -3.05 -11.61 -17.67
N PHE A 264 -3.69 -11.59 -16.51
CA PHE A 264 -5.01 -12.19 -16.32
C PHE A 264 -6.09 -11.55 -17.19
N ASN A 265 -5.96 -10.26 -17.50
CA ASN A 265 -6.90 -9.53 -18.35
C ASN A 265 -6.39 -9.33 -19.79
N GLU A 266 -5.30 -9.99 -20.19
CA GLU A 266 -4.61 -9.72 -21.46
C GLU A 266 -5.57 -9.82 -22.66
N GLU A 267 -6.35 -10.90 -22.75
CA GLU A 267 -7.31 -11.08 -23.85
C GLU A 267 -8.36 -9.97 -23.93
N ARG A 268 -8.88 -9.52 -22.77
CA ARG A 268 -9.88 -8.45 -22.68
C ARG A 268 -9.27 -7.10 -23.07
N ILE A 269 -8.05 -6.81 -22.62
CA ILE A 269 -7.34 -5.57 -22.93
C ILE A 269 -7.02 -5.49 -24.44
N LEU A 270 -6.61 -6.62 -25.05
CA LEU A 270 -6.32 -6.69 -26.49
C LEU A 270 -7.56 -6.42 -27.37
N GLN A 271 -8.76 -6.59 -26.83
CA GLN A 271 -10.02 -6.24 -27.50
C GLN A 271 -10.42 -4.77 -27.35
N CYS A 272 -9.80 -4.02 -26.44
CA CYS A 272 -10.08 -2.60 -26.27
C CYS A 272 -9.52 -1.76 -27.43
N MET A 273 -10.31 -0.77 -27.86
CA MET A 273 -9.97 0.11 -28.99
C MET A 273 -9.42 1.49 -28.56
N ASP A 274 -9.53 1.81 -27.27
CA ASP A 274 -9.04 3.04 -26.65
C ASP A 274 -8.64 2.77 -25.18
N ILE A 275 -7.86 3.69 -24.61
CA ILE A 275 -7.32 3.53 -23.26
C ILE A 275 -8.38 3.68 -22.16
N ASP A 276 -9.47 4.41 -22.42
CA ASP A 276 -10.54 4.60 -21.43
C ASP A 276 -11.31 3.29 -21.23
N SER A 277 -11.56 2.56 -22.32
CA SER A 277 -12.11 1.20 -22.28
C SER A 277 -11.23 0.25 -21.45
N VAL A 278 -9.90 0.36 -21.56
CA VAL A 278 -8.97 -0.40 -20.71
C VAL A 278 -9.14 -0.02 -19.24
N VAL A 279 -9.19 1.28 -18.92
CA VAL A 279 -9.39 1.77 -17.55
C VAL A 279 -10.72 1.28 -16.97
N HIS A 280 -11.79 1.27 -17.77
CA HIS A 280 -13.10 0.78 -17.36
C HIS A 280 -13.11 -0.72 -17.01
N LEU A 281 -12.22 -1.54 -17.57
CA LEU A 281 -12.10 -2.95 -17.16
C LEU A 281 -11.71 -3.11 -15.69
N PHE A 282 -11.00 -2.12 -15.12
CA PHE A 282 -10.42 -2.16 -13.78
C PHE A 282 -11.15 -1.28 -12.77
N HIS A 283 -12.09 -0.46 -13.21
CA HIS A 283 -12.94 0.34 -12.34
C HIS A 283 -14.40 0.03 -12.66
N PRO A 284 -14.95 -1.12 -12.19
CA PRO A 284 -16.26 -1.58 -12.66
C PRO A 284 -17.44 -0.71 -12.23
N LEU A 285 -17.27 0.32 -11.41
CA LEU A 285 -18.38 1.13 -10.87
C LEU A 285 -17.98 2.61 -10.68
N LEU A 286 -18.12 3.39 -11.75
CA LEU A 286 -18.79 4.70 -11.71
C LEU A 286 -19.88 4.71 -12.77
#